data_AF-A0A9P7UHB9-F1
#
_entry.id   AF-A0A9P7UHB9-F1
#
_cell.length_a   1.000
_cell.length_b   1.000
_cell.length_c   1.000
_cell.angle_alpha   90.00
_cell.angle_beta   90.00
_cell.angle_gamma   90.00
#
_symmetry.space_group_name_H-M   'P 1'
#
loop_
_entity.id
_entity.type
_entity.pdbx_description
1 polymer ?
#
loop_
_entity_poly.entity_id
_entity_poly.type
_entity_poly.pdbx_seq_one_letter_code
_entity_poly.pdbx_strand_id
1 'polypeptide(L)'
;MDWLGHAKINFTHAPSPVALKERDGAQTDLLKICEKVTPPCHMNPLLFNGHLQTMWTATKQHGPPVYYRRKVFHADDKAFEGTFAVDFVAQPFEETDSTLPPRTVYFEDQEFETLASDDNRPQLVVLHGLSGGSHEIYLRHAIAPLIDSGNWEVCVVNSRGCANSKFTSGILYNARATWDFRQ
;
A
#
# COMPACT_ATOMS: atom_id res chain seq x y z
N MET A 1 10.92 23.21 15.04
CA MET A 1 9.79 23.73 14.23
C MET A 1 10.36 24.87 13.43
N ASP A 2 10.51 24.68 12.13
CA ASP A 2 10.83 25.82 11.28
C ASP A 2 9.61 26.76 11.23
N TRP A 3 9.91 28.04 11.09
CA TRP A 3 8.95 29.14 11.08
C TRP A 3 7.76 28.85 10.13
N LEU A 4 6.52 29.06 10.60
CA LEU A 4 5.28 28.92 9.83
C LEU A 4 4.96 27.54 9.22
N GLY A 5 5.42 26.44 9.84
CA GLY A 5 5.01 25.09 9.45
C GLY A 5 5.82 24.48 8.29
N HIS A 6 6.86 25.16 7.82
CA HIS A 6 7.86 24.54 6.97
C HIS A 6 8.59 23.44 7.75
N ALA A 7 8.89 22.31 7.11
CA ALA A 7 9.69 21.26 7.70
C ALA A 7 10.97 21.04 6.90
N LYS A 8 12.12 21.05 7.58
CA LYS A 8 13.39 20.60 7.00
C LYS A 8 13.36 19.11 6.71
N ILE A 9 13.60 18.73 5.46
CA ILE A 9 13.71 17.35 5.01
C ILE A 9 15.19 16.95 5.05
N ASN A 10 15.49 15.81 5.67
CA ASN A 10 16.80 15.18 5.64
C ASN A 10 16.66 13.75 5.12
N PHE A 11 17.63 13.30 4.33
CA PHE A 11 17.66 11.94 3.78
C PHE A 11 18.71 11.12 4.51
N THR A 12 18.31 9.95 5.02
CA THR A 12 19.20 8.99 5.65
C THR A 12 19.36 7.79 4.71
N HIS A 13 20.60 7.49 4.33
CA HIS A 13 20.92 6.44 3.37
C HIS A 13 22.23 5.75 3.75
N ALA A 14 22.52 4.60 3.13
CA ALA A 14 23.81 3.93 3.27
C ALA A 14 24.95 4.79 2.70
N PRO A 15 26.21 4.64 3.19
CA PRO A 15 27.35 5.40 2.67
C PRO A 15 27.55 5.29 1.15
N SER A 16 27.11 4.18 0.55
CA SER A 16 27.08 3.97 -0.88
C SER A 16 25.64 3.73 -1.34
N PRO A 17 24.94 4.74 -1.87
CA PRO A 17 23.60 4.59 -2.43
C PRO A 17 23.57 3.60 -3.60
N VAL A 18 22.41 2.97 -3.81
CA VAL A 18 22.19 2.03 -4.93
C VAL A 18 22.27 2.79 -6.26
N ALA A 19 23.20 2.39 -7.13
CA ALA A 19 23.35 2.96 -8.46
C ALA A 19 22.23 2.48 -9.39
N LEU A 20 21.69 3.40 -10.19
CA LEU A 20 20.58 3.16 -11.12
C LEU A 20 20.90 3.78 -12.49
N LYS A 21 20.33 3.21 -13.54
CA LYS A 21 20.46 3.70 -14.91
C LYS A 21 19.09 4.09 -15.45
N GLU A 22 18.97 5.33 -15.91
CA GLU A 22 17.74 5.83 -16.53
C GLU A 22 17.58 5.28 -17.95
N ARG A 23 16.37 5.43 -18.53
CA ARG A 23 16.03 4.87 -19.85
C ARG A 23 16.87 5.47 -20.99
N ASP A 24 17.30 6.72 -20.84
CA ASP A 24 18.19 7.42 -21.79
C ASP A 24 19.67 7.03 -21.62
N GLY A 25 19.98 6.20 -20.62
CA GLY A 25 21.32 5.73 -20.30
C GLY A 25 22.06 6.55 -19.24
N ALA A 26 21.47 7.65 -18.74
CA ALA A 26 22.06 8.45 -17.67
C ALA A 26 22.24 7.63 -16.40
N GLN A 27 23.34 7.90 -15.68
CA GLN A 27 23.61 7.29 -14.38
C GLN A 27 23.03 8.15 -13.26
N THR A 28 22.33 7.52 -12.33
CA THR A 28 21.79 8.16 -11.13
C THR A 28 21.94 7.21 -9.94
N ASP A 29 21.40 7.59 -8.79
CA ASP A 29 21.33 6.73 -7.62
C ASP A 29 20.00 6.94 -6.90
N LEU A 30 19.65 5.98 -6.04
CA LEU A 30 18.36 5.99 -5.33
C LEU A 30 18.18 7.26 -4.48
N LEU A 31 19.26 7.80 -3.90
CA LEU A 31 19.20 9.02 -3.10
C LEU A 31 18.76 10.21 -3.96
N LYS A 32 19.43 10.44 -5.10
CA LYS A 32 19.10 11.54 -6.01
C LYS A 32 17.67 11.45 -6.53
N ILE A 33 17.19 10.25 -6.82
CA ILE A 33 15.79 10.05 -7.20
C ILE A 33 14.88 10.48 -6.07
N CYS A 34 15.10 9.98 -4.85
CA CYS A 34 14.32 10.34 -3.67
C CYS A 34 14.34 11.87 -3.42
N GLU A 35 15.51 12.52 -3.50
CA GLU A 35 15.64 13.97 -3.35
C GLU A 35 14.83 14.75 -4.39
N LYS A 36 14.86 14.29 -5.65
CA LYS A 36 14.15 14.92 -6.76
C LYS A 36 12.64 14.77 -6.67
N VAL A 37 12.14 13.61 -6.23
CA VAL A 37 10.69 13.32 -6.20
C VAL A 37 10.00 13.68 -4.89
N THR A 38 10.75 13.90 -3.80
CA THR A 38 10.16 14.26 -2.50
C THR A 38 9.75 15.74 -2.51
N PRO A 39 8.45 16.07 -2.40
CA PRO A 39 8.02 17.45 -2.35
C PRO A 39 8.40 18.11 -1.02
N PRO A 40 8.47 19.46 -0.96
CA PRO A 40 8.63 20.17 0.30
C PRO A 40 7.47 19.84 1.25
N CYS A 41 7.78 19.71 2.54
CA CYS A 41 6.79 19.39 3.57
C CYS A 41 6.33 20.68 4.26
N HIS A 42 5.08 21.05 4.01
CA HIS A 42 4.40 22.19 4.63
C HIS A 42 3.27 21.68 5.52
N MET A 43 3.47 21.80 6.82
CA MET A 43 2.52 21.39 7.85
C MET A 43 1.60 22.55 8.21
N ASN A 44 0.40 22.25 8.71
CA ASN A 44 -0.54 23.29 9.13
C ASN A 44 0.05 24.06 10.34
N PRO A 45 0.29 25.39 10.24
CA PRO A 45 0.92 26.16 11.31
C PRO A 45 0.05 26.26 12.58
N LEU A 46 -1.27 26.03 12.48
CA LEU A 46 -2.17 25.99 13.64
C LEU A 46 -2.04 24.68 14.44
N LEU A 47 -1.53 23.61 13.83
CA LEU A 47 -1.26 22.34 14.48
C LEU A 47 0.20 22.34 14.94
N PHE A 48 0.47 23.14 15.97
CA PHE A 48 1.81 23.53 16.44
C PHE A 48 2.66 22.41 17.05
N ASN A 49 2.28 21.14 16.95
CA ASN A 49 3.14 20.02 17.36
C ASN A 49 2.79 18.75 16.57
N GLY A 50 3.68 17.77 16.63
CA GLY A 50 3.51 16.50 15.91
C GLY A 50 2.26 15.72 16.32
N HIS A 51 1.84 15.80 17.59
CA HIS A 51 0.62 15.12 18.05
C HIS A 51 -0.63 15.69 17.39
N LEU A 52 -0.76 17.02 17.31
CA LEU A 52 -1.91 17.67 16.67
C LEU A 52 -1.96 17.40 15.16
N GLN A 53 -0.79 17.35 14.49
CA GLN A 53 -0.70 16.93 13.10
C GLN A 53 -1.21 15.49 12.93
N THR A 54 -0.77 14.56 13.80
CA THR A 54 -1.21 13.15 13.79
C THR A 54 -2.70 13.01 14.12
N MET A 55 -3.22 13.73 15.10
CA MET A 55 -4.65 13.68 15.42
C MET A 55 -5.51 14.19 14.27
N TRP A 56 -5.03 15.19 13.53
CA TRP A 56 -5.72 15.74 12.37
C TRP A 56 -5.88 14.74 11.22
N THR A 57 -4.94 13.79 11.05
CA THR A 57 -5.07 12.75 10.01
C THR A 57 -6.18 11.74 10.35
N ALA A 58 -6.60 11.63 11.61
CA ALA A 58 -7.73 10.80 12.00
C ALA A 58 -9.09 11.44 11.69
N THR A 59 -9.18 12.77 11.58
CA THR A 59 -10.45 13.50 11.39
C THR A 59 -10.75 13.84 9.93
N LYS A 60 -9.72 14.06 9.10
CA LYS A 60 -9.87 14.21 7.66
C LYS A 60 -9.73 12.86 6.97
N GLN A 61 -10.81 12.35 6.41
CA GLN A 61 -10.69 11.34 5.35
C GLN A 61 -11.61 11.69 4.20
N HIS A 62 -11.03 11.84 3.02
CA HIS A 62 -11.34 11.01 1.86
C HIS A 62 -10.07 11.04 1.00
N GLY A 63 -9.18 10.06 1.19
CA GLY A 63 -8.16 9.77 0.18
C GLY A 63 -8.83 9.36 -1.16
N PRO A 64 -8.07 9.25 -2.26
CA PRO A 64 -8.64 8.90 -3.56
C PRO A 64 -9.47 7.60 -3.46
N PRO A 65 -10.65 7.54 -4.09
CA PRO A 65 -11.47 6.35 -4.06
C PRO A 65 -10.74 5.24 -4.83
N VAL A 66 -10.43 4.16 -4.13
CA VAL A 66 -9.90 2.92 -4.72
C VAL A 66 -10.82 1.80 -4.28
N TYR A 67 -11.19 0.95 -5.24
CA TYR A 67 -12.09 -0.18 -5.07
C TYR A 67 -11.27 -1.46 -5.16
N TYR A 68 -11.65 -2.43 -4.35
CA TYR A 68 -10.92 -3.68 -4.23
C TYR A 68 -11.84 -4.89 -4.25
N ARG A 69 -11.39 -5.97 -4.90
CA ARG A 69 -11.94 -7.31 -4.72
C ARG A 69 -10.94 -8.15 -3.93
N ARG A 70 -11.43 -8.78 -2.86
CA ARG A 70 -10.63 -9.56 -1.91
C ARG A 70 -10.66 -11.03 -2.27
N LYS A 71 -9.47 -11.63 -2.39
CA LYS A 71 -9.29 -13.08 -2.37
C LYS A 71 -8.61 -13.49 -1.07
N VAL A 72 -9.14 -14.55 -0.45
CA VAL A 72 -8.50 -15.20 0.70
C VAL A 72 -7.73 -16.42 0.20
N PHE A 73 -6.46 -16.48 0.54
CA PHE A 73 -5.56 -17.58 0.21
C PHE A 73 -5.29 -18.42 1.44
N HIS A 74 -5.11 -19.72 1.22
CA HIS A 74 -4.54 -20.63 2.20
C HIS A 74 -3.02 -20.65 2.00
N ALA A 75 -2.28 -20.50 3.09
CA ALA A 75 -0.82 -20.55 3.04
C ALA A 75 -0.34 -21.98 2.71
N ASP A 76 0.55 -22.09 1.73
CA ASP A 76 1.10 -23.38 1.28
C ASP A 76 2.16 -23.95 2.24
N ASP A 77 2.80 -23.07 3.04
CA ASP A 77 3.84 -23.46 3.97
C ASP A 77 3.26 -24.05 5.26
N LYS A 78 3.58 -25.33 5.52
CA LYS A 78 3.18 -26.07 6.72
C LYS A 78 3.73 -25.47 8.02
N ALA A 79 4.85 -24.75 7.97
CA ALA A 79 5.38 -24.05 9.14
C ALA A 79 4.58 -22.78 9.48
N PHE A 80 3.84 -22.23 8.50
CA PHE A 80 3.10 -20.98 8.61
C PHE A 80 1.63 -21.15 8.18
N GLU A 81 0.98 -22.22 8.65
CA GLU A 81 -0.43 -22.50 8.35
C GLU A 81 -1.35 -21.32 8.70
N GLY A 82 -2.44 -21.21 7.93
CA GLY A 82 -3.48 -20.19 8.10
C GLY A 82 -3.88 -19.58 6.77
N THR A 83 -4.62 -18.48 6.85
CA THR A 83 -5.08 -17.74 5.68
C THR A 83 -4.56 -16.31 5.69
N PHE A 84 -4.34 -15.76 4.51
CA PHE A 84 -4.06 -14.34 4.30
C PHE A 84 -4.99 -13.79 3.21
N ALA A 85 -5.21 -12.47 3.23
CA ALA A 85 -6.12 -11.83 2.29
C ALA A 85 -5.34 -10.90 1.35
N VAL A 86 -5.66 -10.95 0.06
CA VAL A 86 -5.12 -10.03 -0.94
C VAL A 86 -6.26 -9.27 -1.57
N ASP A 87 -6.12 -7.95 -1.59
CA ASP A 87 -7.09 -7.02 -2.17
C ASP A 87 -6.57 -6.54 -3.52
N PHE A 88 -7.23 -6.96 -4.59
CA PHE A 88 -6.89 -6.59 -5.95
C PHE A 88 -7.67 -5.34 -6.34
N VAL A 89 -7.00 -4.36 -6.92
CA VAL A 89 -7.67 -3.15 -7.41
C VAL A 89 -8.67 -3.54 -8.48
N ALA A 90 -9.88 -3.00 -8.37
CA ALA A 90 -11.00 -3.29 -9.26
C ALA A 90 -11.60 -1.99 -9.81
N GLN A 91 -12.40 -2.14 -10.86
CA GLN A 91 -13.26 -1.07 -11.34
C GLN A 91 -14.26 -0.65 -10.25
N PRO A 92 -14.71 0.61 -10.23
CA PRO A 92 -15.73 1.05 -9.28
C PRO A 92 -17.00 0.19 -9.33
N PHE A 93 -17.53 -0.14 -8.16
CA PHE A 93 -18.76 -0.91 -7.98
C PHE A 93 -19.61 -0.34 -6.84
N GLU A 94 -20.90 -0.66 -6.84
CA GLU A 94 -21.87 -0.21 -5.81
C GLU A 94 -22.08 -1.25 -4.70
N GLU A 95 -21.58 -2.47 -4.89
CA GLU A 95 -21.67 -3.56 -3.90
C GLU A 95 -20.97 -3.17 -2.60
N THR A 96 -21.53 -3.62 -1.48
CA THR A 96 -20.97 -3.37 -0.15
C THR A 96 -21.00 -4.63 0.68
N ASP A 97 -19.91 -4.90 1.40
CA ASP A 97 -19.84 -5.94 2.42
C ASP A 97 -19.54 -5.29 3.77
N SER A 98 -20.48 -5.39 4.72
CA SER A 98 -20.33 -4.80 6.07
C SER A 98 -19.23 -5.42 6.92
N THR A 99 -18.72 -6.59 6.52
CA THR A 99 -17.63 -7.28 7.22
C THR A 99 -16.25 -6.80 6.76
N LEU A 100 -16.18 -6.09 5.64
CA LEU A 100 -14.94 -5.63 5.02
C LEU A 100 -14.76 -4.11 5.17
N PRO A 101 -13.54 -3.59 4.94
CA PRO A 101 -13.33 -2.16 4.81
C PRO A 101 -14.17 -1.56 3.66
N PRO A 102 -14.48 -0.26 3.68
CA PRO A 102 -15.29 0.36 2.62
C PRO A 102 -14.64 0.22 1.24
N ARG A 103 -15.47 0.06 0.20
CA ARG A 103 -15.06 -0.20 -1.20
C ARG A 103 -14.25 -1.49 -1.37
N THR A 104 -14.52 -2.49 -0.52
CA THR A 104 -13.94 -3.82 -0.64
C THR A 104 -15.07 -4.85 -0.58
N VAL A 105 -15.09 -5.77 -1.54
CA VAL A 105 -15.97 -6.95 -1.56
C VAL A 105 -15.14 -8.18 -1.84
N TYR A 106 -15.67 -9.38 -1.60
CA TYR A 106 -14.99 -10.60 -2.04
C TYR A 106 -15.12 -10.78 -3.55
N PHE A 107 -14.16 -11.47 -4.16
CA PHE A 107 -14.37 -12.03 -5.49
C PHE A 107 -15.55 -13.01 -5.48
N GLU A 108 -16.34 -13.02 -6.54
CA GLU A 108 -17.23 -14.15 -6.81
C GLU A 108 -16.40 -15.38 -7.22
N ASP A 109 -16.90 -16.59 -6.93
CA ASP A 109 -16.11 -17.82 -7.00
C ASP A 109 -15.38 -18.03 -8.35
N GLN A 110 -15.99 -17.62 -9.46
CA GLN A 110 -15.44 -17.77 -10.81
C GLN A 110 -14.70 -16.53 -11.32
N GLU A 111 -14.92 -15.37 -10.71
CA GLU A 111 -14.35 -14.10 -11.18
C GLU A 111 -12.83 -14.09 -11.03
N PHE A 112 -12.32 -14.67 -9.94
CA PHE A 112 -10.88 -14.73 -9.69
C PHE A 112 -10.13 -15.55 -10.75
N GLU A 113 -10.76 -16.57 -11.33
CA GLU A 113 -10.14 -17.38 -12.39
C GLU A 113 -9.96 -16.58 -13.69
N THR A 114 -10.76 -15.53 -13.89
CA THR A 114 -10.69 -14.64 -15.06
C THR A 114 -9.68 -13.50 -14.90
N LEU A 115 -9.02 -13.39 -13.75
CA LEU A 115 -8.05 -12.32 -13.47
C LEU A 115 -6.76 -12.45 -14.29
N ALA A 116 -6.45 -13.65 -14.78
CA ALA A 116 -5.28 -13.88 -15.61
C ALA A 116 -5.34 -13.03 -16.89
N SER A 117 -4.24 -12.33 -17.18
CA SER A 117 -4.08 -11.51 -18.38
C SER A 117 -2.77 -11.86 -19.06
N ASP A 118 -2.79 -11.88 -20.40
CA ASP A 118 -1.61 -12.02 -21.26
C ASP A 118 -1.07 -10.65 -21.72
N ASP A 119 -1.49 -9.56 -21.08
CA ASP A 119 -0.97 -8.23 -21.36
C ASP A 119 0.43 -8.00 -20.76
N ASN A 120 1.02 -6.83 -21.05
CA ASN A 120 2.38 -6.48 -20.60
C ASN A 120 2.41 -5.51 -19.41
N ARG A 121 1.28 -5.29 -18.72
CA ARG A 121 1.21 -4.36 -17.60
C ARG A 121 1.89 -5.00 -16.39
N PRO A 122 2.87 -4.32 -15.76
CA PRO A 122 3.48 -4.83 -14.53
C PRO A 122 2.47 -4.89 -13.39
N GLN A 123 2.55 -5.97 -12.60
CA GLN A 123 1.85 -6.11 -11.33
C GLN A 123 2.66 -5.45 -10.21
N LEU A 124 2.06 -4.45 -9.56
CA LEU A 124 2.55 -3.89 -8.31
C LEU A 124 1.94 -4.66 -7.14
N VAL A 125 2.81 -5.30 -6.34
CA VAL A 125 2.43 -5.92 -5.07
C VAL A 125 2.75 -4.96 -3.94
N VAL A 126 1.73 -4.52 -3.22
CA VAL A 126 1.84 -3.51 -2.17
C VAL A 126 1.76 -4.17 -0.79
N LEU A 127 2.72 -3.83 0.07
CA LEU A 127 2.77 -4.27 1.46
C LEU A 127 2.47 -3.07 2.36
N HIS A 128 1.43 -3.16 3.17
CA HIS A 128 1.02 -2.08 4.07
C HIS A 128 1.81 -2.09 5.39
N GLY A 129 1.72 -0.99 6.13
CA GLY A 129 2.42 -0.77 7.41
C GLY A 129 1.77 -1.44 8.63
N LEU A 130 2.10 -0.95 9.82
CA LEU A 130 1.55 -1.47 11.07
C LEU A 130 0.03 -1.23 11.14
N SER A 131 -0.73 -2.28 11.50
CA SER A 131 -2.19 -2.28 11.69
C SER A 131 -3.01 -1.70 10.52
N GLY A 132 -2.46 -1.65 9.31
CA GLY A 132 -3.11 -1.03 8.15
C GLY A 132 -3.90 -2.01 7.28
N GLY A 133 -3.94 -1.72 5.98
CA GLY A 133 -4.59 -2.52 4.96
C GLY A 133 -4.67 -1.77 3.63
N SER A 134 -5.34 -2.37 2.66
CA SER A 134 -5.66 -1.75 1.35
C SER A 134 -6.42 -0.42 1.45
N HIS A 135 -7.23 -0.24 2.51
CA HIS A 135 -8.06 0.96 2.68
C HIS A 135 -7.29 2.19 3.19
N GLU A 136 -6.03 2.03 3.59
CA GLU A 136 -5.25 3.11 4.19
C GLU A 136 -5.07 4.29 3.26
N ILE A 137 -5.23 5.50 3.81
CA ILE A 137 -5.22 6.75 3.03
C ILE A 137 -3.86 6.98 2.35
N TYR A 138 -2.76 6.76 3.08
CA TYR A 138 -1.41 6.93 2.54
C TYR A 138 -1.15 5.95 1.38
N LEU A 139 -1.64 4.72 1.52
CA LEU A 139 -1.48 3.67 0.52
C LEU A 139 -2.24 4.05 -0.74
N ARG A 140 -3.51 4.44 -0.61
CA ARG A 140 -4.34 4.86 -1.74
C ARG A 140 -3.77 6.09 -2.47
N HIS A 141 -3.22 7.06 -1.74
CA HIS A 141 -2.52 8.19 -2.38
C HIS A 141 -1.26 7.75 -3.14
N ALA A 142 -0.52 6.77 -2.64
CA ALA A 142 0.69 6.28 -3.30
C ALA A 142 0.39 5.52 -4.59
N ILE A 143 -0.70 4.74 -4.63
CA ILE A 143 -1.04 3.90 -5.79
C ILE A 143 -1.98 4.57 -6.81
N ALA A 144 -2.76 5.58 -6.41
CA ALA A 144 -3.75 6.21 -7.29
C ALA A 144 -3.15 6.70 -8.63
N PRO A 145 -1.99 7.39 -8.68
CA PRO A 145 -1.40 7.80 -9.97
C PRO A 145 -1.02 6.63 -10.88
N LEU A 146 -0.71 5.46 -10.30
CA LEU A 146 -0.36 4.25 -11.06
C LEU A 146 -1.62 3.61 -11.64
N ILE A 147 -2.70 3.53 -10.85
CA ILE A 147 -4.02 3.06 -11.28
C ILE A 147 -4.57 3.96 -12.39
N ASP A 148 -4.57 5.28 -12.18
CA ASP A 148 -5.09 6.28 -13.12
C ASP A 148 -4.35 6.25 -14.46
N SER A 149 -3.08 5.84 -14.46
CA SER A 149 -2.30 5.69 -15.69
C SER A 149 -2.78 4.55 -16.59
N GLY A 150 -3.53 3.58 -16.05
CA GLY A 150 -3.96 2.36 -16.73
C GLY A 150 -2.82 1.39 -17.06
N ASN A 151 -1.58 1.71 -16.69
CA ASN A 151 -0.39 0.94 -17.08
C ASN A 151 0.06 -0.08 -16.02
N TRP A 152 -0.63 -0.16 -14.88
CA TRP A 152 -0.25 -1.03 -13.77
C TRP A 152 -1.45 -1.85 -13.32
N GLU A 153 -1.18 -3.12 -13.02
CA GLU A 153 -2.05 -3.90 -12.16
C GLU A 153 -1.59 -3.74 -10.71
N VAL A 154 -2.52 -3.69 -9.76
CA VAL A 154 -2.18 -3.40 -8.36
C VAL A 154 -2.93 -4.33 -7.43
N CYS A 155 -2.22 -4.94 -6.50
CA CYS A 155 -2.80 -5.72 -5.41
C CYS A 155 -2.12 -5.36 -4.09
N VAL A 156 -2.86 -5.50 -3.00
CA VAL A 156 -2.39 -5.23 -1.64
C VAL A 156 -2.48 -6.52 -0.85
N VAL A 157 -1.33 -7.00 -0.37
CA VAL A 157 -1.30 -8.15 0.53
C VAL A 157 -1.57 -7.65 1.93
N ASN A 158 -2.71 -8.05 2.50
CA ASN A 158 -3.06 -7.71 3.86
C ASN A 158 -2.39 -8.69 4.81
N SER A 159 -1.49 -8.16 5.65
CA SER A 159 -0.98 -8.86 6.83
C SER A 159 -2.11 -9.56 7.61
N ARG A 160 -1.88 -10.81 8.02
CA ARG A 160 -2.90 -11.64 8.69
C ARG A 160 -3.51 -10.92 9.91
N GLY A 161 -4.84 -10.87 9.99
CA GLY A 161 -5.56 -10.18 11.06
C GLY A 161 -5.75 -8.66 10.85
N CYS A 162 -5.20 -8.10 9.78
CA CYS A 162 -5.40 -6.70 9.40
C CYS A 162 -6.52 -6.56 8.34
N ALA A 163 -6.98 -5.33 8.09
CA ALA A 163 -8.00 -5.02 7.08
C ALA A 163 -9.29 -5.87 7.21
N ASN A 164 -9.72 -6.20 8.42
CA ASN A 164 -10.83 -7.12 8.74
C ASN A 164 -10.65 -8.56 8.21
N SER A 165 -9.43 -8.99 7.90
CA SER A 165 -9.17 -10.41 7.61
C SER A 165 -9.24 -11.24 8.88
N LYS A 166 -9.76 -12.47 8.76
CA LYS A 166 -9.77 -13.42 9.89
C LYS A 166 -8.34 -13.86 10.22
N PHE A 167 -8.03 -13.90 11.50
CA PHE A 167 -6.79 -14.46 11.99
C PHE A 167 -6.99 -15.96 12.26
N THR A 168 -6.30 -16.82 11.50
CA THR A 168 -6.51 -18.28 11.52
C THR A 168 -5.23 -19.08 11.78
N SER A 169 -4.23 -18.44 12.37
CA SER A 169 -2.90 -19.04 12.61
C SER A 169 -2.51 -18.88 14.08
N GLY A 170 -1.59 -19.70 14.57
CA GLY A 170 -0.91 -19.48 15.85
C GLY A 170 0.23 -18.46 15.78
N ILE A 171 0.62 -18.03 14.57
CA ILE A 171 1.79 -17.18 14.33
C ILE A 171 1.35 -15.77 13.99
N LEU A 172 1.82 -14.80 14.79
CA LEU A 172 1.56 -13.39 14.56
C LEU A 172 2.44 -12.82 13.44
N TYR A 173 1.89 -11.86 12.70
CA TYR A 173 2.62 -11.09 11.71
C TYR A 173 3.77 -10.29 12.34
N ASN A 174 4.87 -10.14 11.60
CA ASN A 174 5.97 -9.24 11.91
C ASN A 174 6.63 -8.73 10.61
N ALA A 175 7.47 -7.70 10.68
CA ALA A 175 8.08 -7.09 9.49
C ALA A 175 9.01 -8.02 8.69
N ARG A 176 9.41 -9.17 9.23
CA ARG A 176 10.20 -10.21 8.52
C ARG A 176 9.30 -11.30 7.90
N ALA A 177 8.00 -11.24 8.14
CA ALA A 177 7.02 -12.16 7.58
C ALA A 177 6.94 -11.99 6.07
N THR A 178 7.56 -12.94 5.37
CA THR A 178 7.73 -12.88 3.92
C THR A 178 7.16 -14.11 3.20
N TRP A 179 6.58 -15.05 3.95
CA TRP A 179 6.06 -16.31 3.43
C TRP A 179 4.77 -16.10 2.62
N ASP A 180 3.84 -15.23 3.07
CA ASP A 180 2.53 -15.04 2.43
C ASP A 180 2.63 -14.49 1.00
N PHE A 181 3.55 -13.57 0.74
CA PHE A 181 3.68 -12.94 -0.58
C PHE A 181 4.76 -13.56 -1.48
N ARG A 182 5.38 -14.67 -1.04
CA ARG A 182 6.33 -15.45 -1.85
C ARG A 182 5.71 -16.69 -2.49
N GLN A 183 4.50 -17.04 -2.07
CA GLN A 183 3.65 -18.03 -2.73
C GLN A 183 3.15 -17.47 -4.06
#